data_AF-A0A8S9G6H4-F1
#
_entry.id   AF-A0A8S9G6H4-F1
#
_cell.length_a   1.000
_cell.length_b   1.000
_cell.length_c   1.000
_cell.angle_alpha   90.00
_cell.angle_beta   90.00
_cell.angle_gamma   90.00
#
_symmetry.space_group_name_H-M   'P 1'
#
loop_
_entity.id
_entity.type
_entity.pdbx_description
1 polymer ?
#
loop_
_entity_poly.entity_id
_entity_poly.type
_entity_poly.pdbx_seq_one_letter_code
_entity_poly.pdbx_strand_id
1 'polypeptide(L)'
;MNKGEERVYTMALLSQAGGAYTVPSGHVSSKIRTTSVSGCVRNLRMKEGFVSSYSRTLYTNSVLKSSKRGHQLIVAASPPTEEAVVATEPLTREDLIAYLASGCKTKDKWRIGTEHEKFGFEVNTLRPMKYDQIAELLNSIAERFEWEKVMEGDKIIGLKQGKQSISLEPGGQFELSGAPLETLHQTCAEVNSHLYQVKAVAEEMGIGFLGMGFQPKWRREDIPIMPKGRYDIMRNYMPKVGSLGLDMMLRTCTVQVNLDFSSEADMIRKFRVGLALQPIATALFANSPFTEGKPNGFLSMRSHIWTDTDKDRTGMLPFVFDDSFGFEQYVDYALDVPMYFAYRNNKYVDCTGMTFRQFLAGKLPCLPGELPTYNDWENHLTTIFPEVRLKRYMEMRGADGGPWRRLCALPAFWVGLLYDEDVLQAALDLTADWTPAEREMLRKKVPVTGLKTPFRDGLLKHVAEDVLKLAKDGLERRGYKEAGFLNALTEVVRTGVTPAENLLEMYNGEWGQSVDPVFQELLY
;
A
#
# COMPACT_ATOMS: atom_id res chain seq x y z
N MET A 1 -10.88 59.20 34.33
CA MET A 1 -10.42 59.91 33.12
C MET A 1 -9.08 59.31 32.72
N ASN A 2 -8.98 58.75 31.50
CA ASN A 2 -7.82 58.64 30.60
C ASN A 2 -6.41 58.52 31.22
N LYS A 3 -5.51 57.61 30.86
CA LYS A 3 -5.29 56.77 29.65
C LYS A 3 -4.19 55.77 30.07
N GLY A 4 -4.23 54.54 29.58
CA GLY A 4 -3.15 53.56 29.76
C GLY A 4 -3.00 52.74 28.48
N GLU A 5 -1.84 52.86 27.85
CA GLU A 5 -1.54 52.50 26.46
C GLU A 5 -1.63 51.00 26.13
N GLU A 6 -2.31 50.69 25.02
CA GLU A 6 -2.18 49.44 24.26
C GLU A 6 -0.81 49.39 23.55
N ARG A 7 -0.08 48.28 23.71
CA ARG A 7 1.00 47.91 22.80
C ARG A 7 0.54 46.75 21.91
N VAL A 8 0.23 47.10 20.67
CA VAL A 8 0.03 46.18 19.55
C VAL A 8 1.40 45.80 18.98
N TYR A 9 1.73 44.52 18.95
CA TYR A 9 2.88 43.99 18.21
C TYR A 9 2.46 43.71 16.77
N THR A 10 2.86 44.60 15.84
CA THR A 10 2.76 44.37 14.40
C THR A 10 4.07 43.74 13.92
N MET A 11 4.05 42.45 13.55
CA MET A 11 5.16 41.85 12.80
C MET A 11 4.97 42.11 11.30
N ALA A 12 5.92 42.85 10.72
CA ALA A 12 5.98 43.15 9.31
C ALA A 12 6.48 41.94 8.49
N LEU A 13 5.68 41.49 7.53
CA LEU A 13 6.07 40.61 6.44
C LEU A 13 6.75 41.45 5.35
N LEU A 14 8.05 41.23 5.14
CA LEU A 14 8.78 41.79 4.01
C LEU A 14 8.63 40.86 2.80
N SER A 15 7.89 41.32 1.80
CA SER A 15 7.88 40.79 0.44
C SER A 15 9.13 41.20 -0.31
N GLN A 16 9.80 40.28 -1.00
CA GLN A 16 10.66 40.62 -2.14
C GLN A 16 10.20 39.86 -3.37
N ALA A 17 9.67 40.61 -4.33
CA ALA A 17 9.50 40.22 -5.71
C ALA A 17 10.50 41.03 -6.55
N GLY A 18 11.05 40.42 -7.60
CA GLY A 18 11.72 41.14 -8.68
C GLY A 18 12.74 40.31 -9.45
N GLY A 19 12.46 40.07 -10.74
CA GLY A 19 13.47 39.61 -11.70
C GLY A 19 12.95 38.81 -12.89
N ALA A 20 12.13 39.42 -13.75
CA ALA A 20 11.81 38.88 -15.08
C ALA A 20 12.95 39.17 -16.06
N TYR A 21 13.32 38.20 -16.91
CA TYR A 21 14.07 38.41 -18.15
C TYR A 21 13.56 37.48 -19.25
N THR A 22 13.23 38.07 -20.40
CA THR A 22 12.80 37.41 -21.64
C THR A 22 13.87 37.50 -22.73
N VAL A 23 14.23 36.33 -23.27
CA VAL A 23 14.58 35.88 -24.66
C VAL A 23 15.56 36.71 -25.53
N PRO A 24 16.39 36.04 -26.35
CA PRO A 24 15.99 35.87 -27.76
C PRO A 24 16.24 34.49 -28.38
N SER A 25 15.35 34.18 -29.33
CA SER A 25 15.29 33.06 -30.25
C SER A 25 16.46 33.01 -31.24
N GLY A 26 16.94 31.81 -31.55
CA GLY A 26 17.83 31.55 -32.69
C GLY A 26 17.52 30.20 -33.36
N HIS A 27 16.97 30.25 -34.57
CA HIS A 27 16.94 29.14 -35.53
C HIS A 27 18.34 28.95 -36.16
N VAL A 28 18.89 27.73 -36.19
CA VAL A 28 19.77 27.27 -37.29
C VAL A 28 19.67 25.76 -37.53
N SER A 29 19.15 25.44 -38.72
CA SER A 29 19.45 24.34 -39.66
C SER A 29 20.46 23.23 -39.32
N SER A 30 20.00 21.99 -39.61
CA SER A 30 20.70 20.78 -40.07
C SER A 30 22.18 20.83 -40.46
N LYS A 31 22.92 19.76 -40.09
CA LYS A 31 23.82 19.02 -40.99
C LYS A 31 24.18 17.64 -40.45
N ILE A 32 23.78 16.62 -41.19
CA ILE A 32 24.26 15.23 -41.13
C ILE A 32 25.74 15.23 -41.53
N ARG A 33 26.59 14.54 -40.75
CA ARG A 33 27.90 14.06 -41.21
C ARG A 33 28.12 12.63 -40.75
N THR A 34 28.05 11.73 -41.72
CA THR A 34 28.66 10.41 -41.73
C THR A 34 30.18 10.52 -41.72
N THR A 35 30.85 9.77 -40.85
CA THR A 35 32.26 9.40 -41.01
C THR A 35 32.46 7.95 -40.60
N SER A 36 32.71 7.13 -41.61
CA SER A 36 33.32 5.80 -41.54
C SER A 36 34.80 5.91 -41.19
N VAL A 37 35.31 5.07 -40.28
CA VAL A 37 36.74 4.71 -40.26
C VAL A 37 36.89 3.21 -40.02
N SER A 38 37.69 2.63 -40.90
CA SER A 38 38.09 1.24 -41.03
C SER A 38 39.08 0.80 -39.95
N GLY A 39 38.85 -0.42 -39.42
CA GLY A 39 39.82 -1.51 -39.24
C GLY A 39 41.18 -1.26 -38.55
N CYS A 40 41.43 -2.02 -37.48
CA CYS A 40 42.67 -2.78 -37.34
C CYS A 40 42.49 -3.98 -36.39
N VAL A 41 42.84 -5.16 -36.89
CA VAL A 41 42.86 -6.46 -36.22
C VAL A 41 44.18 -6.60 -35.45
N ARG A 42 44.16 -7.07 -34.20
CA ARG A 42 45.28 -7.80 -33.61
C ARG A 42 44.83 -9.02 -32.80
N ASN A 43 45.51 -10.11 -33.13
CA ASN A 43 45.40 -11.47 -32.60
C ASN A 43 45.68 -11.57 -31.11
N LEU A 44 44.95 -12.46 -30.43
CA LEU A 44 45.47 -13.27 -29.32
C LEU A 44 44.93 -14.69 -29.44
N ARG A 45 45.84 -15.64 -29.72
CA ARG A 45 45.64 -17.08 -29.57
C ARG A 45 45.89 -17.47 -28.11
N MET A 46 45.04 -18.29 -27.51
CA MET A 46 45.52 -19.40 -26.66
C MET A 46 44.50 -20.54 -26.52
N LYS A 47 44.91 -21.68 -27.08
CA LYS A 47 44.74 -23.10 -26.73
C LYS A 47 43.43 -23.68 -26.15
N GLU A 48 43.01 -24.71 -26.88
CA GLU A 48 42.15 -25.87 -26.62
C GLU A 48 42.21 -26.49 -25.21
N GLY A 49 41.08 -27.10 -24.82
CA GLY A 49 41.06 -28.14 -23.79
C GLY A 49 39.67 -28.54 -23.29
N PHE A 50 39.20 -29.69 -23.78
CA PHE A 50 38.19 -30.60 -23.22
C PHE A 50 36.69 -30.44 -23.53
N VAL A 51 36.23 -31.49 -24.20
CA VAL A 51 34.88 -31.89 -24.58
C VAL A 51 34.17 -32.52 -23.37
N SER A 52 32.89 -32.19 -23.17
CA SER A 52 31.94 -33.13 -22.57
C SER A 52 30.55 -32.89 -23.17
N SER A 53 30.02 -33.99 -23.71
CA SER A 53 28.79 -34.13 -24.47
C SER A 53 27.55 -34.07 -23.59
N TYR A 54 26.56 -33.25 -23.95
CA TYR A 54 25.16 -33.55 -23.62
C TYR A 54 24.23 -33.20 -24.79
N SER A 55 23.32 -34.15 -25.02
CA SER A 55 22.35 -34.28 -26.10
C SER A 55 21.48 -33.05 -26.32
N ARG A 56 21.42 -32.58 -27.57
CA ARG A 56 20.49 -31.56 -28.05
C ARG A 56 19.30 -32.26 -28.71
N THR A 57 18.18 -32.35 -28.03
CA THR A 57 16.91 -32.76 -28.65
C THR A 57 16.24 -31.52 -29.23
N LEU A 58 16.09 -31.53 -30.56
CA LEU A 58 15.36 -30.53 -31.33
C LEU A 58 13.85 -30.65 -31.02
N TYR A 59 13.25 -29.61 -30.45
CA TYR A 59 11.81 -29.38 -30.55
C TYR A 59 11.56 -28.19 -31.48
N THR A 60 10.77 -28.48 -32.50
CA THR A 60 10.33 -27.60 -33.57
C THR A 60 9.44 -26.47 -33.05
N ASN A 61 9.83 -25.23 -33.36
CA ASN A 61 9.00 -24.03 -33.16
C ASN A 61 7.71 -24.14 -33.97
N SER A 62 6.56 -24.24 -33.28
CA SER A 62 5.26 -23.93 -33.86
C SER A 62 4.92 -22.47 -33.58
N VAL A 63 4.58 -21.77 -34.65
CA VAL A 63 4.25 -20.34 -34.67
C VAL A 63 2.86 -20.16 -34.04
N LEU A 64 2.82 -19.65 -32.81
CA LEU A 64 1.58 -19.14 -32.21
C LEU A 64 1.35 -17.69 -32.69
N LYS A 65 0.28 -17.52 -33.47
CA LYS A 65 -0.26 -16.22 -33.90
C LYS A 65 -0.62 -15.38 -32.67
N SER A 66 0.02 -14.23 -32.51
CA SER A 66 -0.31 -13.26 -31.47
C SER A 66 -1.61 -12.52 -31.82
N SER A 67 -2.68 -12.85 -31.10
CA SER A 67 -3.86 -11.99 -30.99
C SER A 67 -3.51 -10.84 -30.03
N LYS A 68 -3.28 -9.63 -30.57
CA LYS A 68 -3.17 -8.40 -29.79
C LYS A 68 -4.53 -8.12 -29.12
N ARG A 69 -4.65 -8.42 -27.83
CA ARG A 69 -5.68 -7.81 -26.96
C ARG A 69 -4.97 -6.84 -26.02
N GLY A 70 -5.35 -5.57 -26.10
CA GLY A 70 -4.84 -4.53 -25.21
C GLY A 70 -5.24 -4.86 -23.78
N HIS A 71 -4.26 -5.17 -22.95
CA HIS A 71 -4.46 -5.36 -21.52
C HIS A 71 -4.33 -3.98 -20.85
N GLN A 72 -5.45 -3.41 -20.42
CA GLN A 72 -5.43 -2.31 -19.47
C GLN A 72 -5.04 -2.87 -18.10
N LEU A 73 -3.89 -2.42 -17.58
CA LEU A 73 -3.48 -2.64 -16.20
C LEU A 73 -4.38 -1.78 -15.30
N ILE A 74 -5.28 -2.43 -14.56
CA ILE A 74 -6.06 -1.82 -13.48
C ILE A 74 -5.30 -2.10 -12.17
N VAL A 75 -4.93 -1.06 -11.44
CA VAL A 75 -4.27 -1.11 -10.12
C VAL A 75 -5.24 -0.49 -9.11
N ALA A 76 -5.36 -1.15 -7.94
CA ALA A 76 -6.26 -0.87 -6.80
C ALA A 76 -7.77 -0.90 -7.09
N ALA A 77 -8.57 -0.92 -6.01
CA ALA A 77 -9.98 -1.29 -5.90
C ALA A 77 -10.97 -0.52 -6.80
N SER A 78 -10.79 -0.65 -8.11
CA SER A 78 -11.76 -0.25 -9.12
C SER A 78 -13.04 -1.06 -8.94
N PRO A 79 -14.21 -0.52 -9.33
CA PRO A 79 -15.45 -1.30 -9.34
C PRO A 79 -15.21 -2.61 -10.09
N PRO A 80 -15.71 -3.75 -9.58
CA PRO A 80 -15.62 -5.00 -10.31
C PRO A 80 -16.26 -4.81 -11.71
N THR A 81 -15.53 -5.20 -12.75
CA THR A 81 -15.96 -5.04 -14.14
C THR A 81 -16.47 -6.37 -14.69
N GLU A 82 -17.51 -6.33 -15.53
CA GLU A 82 -18.00 -7.49 -16.28
C GLU A 82 -17.24 -7.62 -17.62
N GLU A 83 -16.85 -8.83 -18.00
CA GLU A 83 -16.60 -9.18 -19.40
C GLU A 83 -17.64 -10.21 -19.85
N ALA A 84 -18.08 -10.11 -21.12
CA ALA A 84 -19.04 -11.02 -21.70
C ALA A 84 -18.51 -12.46 -21.77
N VAL A 85 -19.37 -13.42 -21.42
CA VAL A 85 -19.07 -14.86 -21.47
C VAL A 85 -18.90 -15.30 -22.94
N VAL A 86 -17.66 -15.26 -23.42
CA VAL A 86 -17.26 -15.99 -24.63
C VAL A 86 -17.01 -17.44 -24.20
N ALA A 87 -17.42 -18.42 -25.00
CA ALA A 87 -17.13 -19.83 -24.74
C ALA A 87 -15.61 -20.05 -24.67
N THR A 88 -15.08 -20.00 -23.46
CA THR A 88 -13.68 -20.27 -23.13
C THR A 88 -13.62 -21.55 -22.30
N GLU A 89 -12.54 -22.29 -22.46
CA GLU A 89 -12.23 -23.42 -21.57
C GLU A 89 -12.28 -22.94 -20.10
N PRO A 90 -12.80 -23.77 -19.16
CA PRO A 90 -12.79 -23.43 -17.75
C PRO A 90 -11.38 -23.06 -17.27
N LEU A 91 -11.26 -22.04 -16.43
CA LEU A 91 -9.98 -21.72 -15.79
C LEU A 91 -9.48 -22.93 -15.00
N THR A 92 -8.20 -23.23 -15.17
CA THR A 92 -7.48 -24.25 -14.42
C THR A 92 -6.69 -23.61 -13.28
N ARG A 93 -6.13 -24.43 -12.40
CA ARG A 93 -5.23 -23.94 -11.35
C ARG A 93 -3.99 -23.30 -11.97
N GLU A 94 -3.49 -23.86 -13.06
CA GLU A 94 -2.33 -23.38 -13.81
C GLU A 94 -2.60 -21.99 -14.42
N ASP A 95 -3.85 -21.71 -14.83
CA ASP A 95 -4.24 -20.38 -15.30
C ASP A 95 -4.19 -19.34 -14.17
N LEU A 96 -4.55 -19.70 -12.94
CA LEU A 96 -4.47 -18.81 -11.78
C LEU A 96 -3.01 -18.56 -11.35
N ILE A 97 -2.14 -19.56 -11.52
CA ILE A 97 -0.68 -19.42 -11.34
C ILE A 97 -0.13 -18.48 -12.41
N ALA A 98 -0.47 -18.71 -13.68
CA ALA A 98 -0.06 -17.88 -14.80
C ALA A 98 -0.57 -16.43 -14.64
N TYR A 99 -1.76 -16.24 -14.06
CA TYR A 99 -2.29 -14.93 -13.72
C TYR A 99 -1.35 -14.15 -12.80
N LEU A 100 -0.84 -14.76 -11.71
CA LEU A 100 0.13 -14.11 -10.82
C LEU A 100 1.48 -13.90 -11.51
N ALA A 101 1.98 -14.94 -12.20
CA ALA A 101 3.25 -14.90 -12.91
C ALA A 101 3.28 -13.84 -14.02
N SER A 102 2.12 -13.50 -14.62
CA SER A 102 2.00 -12.40 -15.60
C SER A 102 2.33 -11.01 -15.01
N GLY A 103 2.40 -10.92 -13.67
CA GLY A 103 2.88 -9.74 -12.95
C GLY A 103 4.39 -9.49 -13.06
N CYS A 104 5.17 -10.49 -13.52
CA CYS A 104 6.61 -10.37 -13.68
C CYS A 104 7.00 -9.26 -14.67
N LYS A 105 7.87 -8.35 -14.23
CA LYS A 105 8.34 -7.19 -15.01
C LYS A 105 9.86 -7.09 -14.95
N THR A 106 10.50 -6.74 -16.07
CA THR A 106 11.92 -6.37 -16.07
C THR A 106 12.15 -5.14 -15.19
N LYS A 107 13.34 -5.00 -14.61
CA LYS A 107 13.65 -3.95 -13.61
C LYS A 107 13.34 -2.52 -14.09
N ASP A 108 13.57 -2.23 -15.37
CA ASP A 108 13.26 -0.94 -16.02
C ASP A 108 11.75 -0.61 -16.03
N LYS A 109 10.91 -1.63 -15.90
CA LYS A 109 9.44 -1.51 -15.83
C LYS A 109 8.90 -1.56 -14.41
N TRP A 110 9.74 -1.71 -13.39
CA TRP A 110 9.31 -1.64 -12.01
C TRP A 110 8.82 -0.24 -11.66
N ARG A 111 7.74 -0.16 -10.90
CA ARG A 111 7.10 1.07 -10.48
C ARG A 111 6.79 1.01 -8.99
N ILE A 112 6.36 2.14 -8.45
CA ILE A 112 6.05 2.39 -7.05
C ILE A 112 4.61 2.88 -7.03
N GLY A 113 3.68 2.02 -6.66
CA GLY A 113 2.31 2.44 -6.35
C GLY A 113 2.23 2.75 -4.86
N THR A 114 1.54 3.81 -4.46
CA THR A 114 1.35 4.14 -3.05
C THR A 114 -0.13 4.39 -2.80
N GLU A 115 -0.66 3.77 -1.77
CA GLU A 115 -2.04 3.95 -1.36
C GLU A 115 -2.07 4.42 0.09
N HIS A 116 -2.98 5.32 0.44
CA HIS A 116 -3.15 5.76 1.81
C HIS A 116 -4.59 6.13 2.12
N GLU A 117 -5.00 5.86 3.34
CA GLU A 117 -6.32 6.16 3.89
C GLU A 117 -6.21 7.33 4.89
N LYS A 118 -7.31 8.06 5.07
CA LYS A 118 -7.39 9.16 6.04
C LYS A 118 -8.81 9.35 6.57
N PHE A 119 -8.93 9.75 7.83
CA PHE A 119 -10.24 9.98 8.47
C PHE A 119 -10.72 11.41 8.20
N GLY A 120 -11.86 11.56 7.53
CA GLY A 120 -12.53 12.86 7.42
C GLY A 120 -13.33 13.18 8.69
N PHE A 121 -13.33 14.43 9.12
CA PHE A 121 -14.08 14.88 10.29
C PHE A 121 -14.59 16.32 10.16
N GLU A 122 -15.70 16.62 10.85
CA GLU A 122 -16.21 17.99 10.98
C GLU A 122 -15.31 18.79 11.94
N VAL A 123 -14.73 19.90 11.50
CA VAL A 123 -13.75 20.68 12.30
C VAL A 123 -14.35 21.17 13.63
N ASN A 124 -15.62 21.56 13.63
CA ASN A 124 -16.27 22.15 14.81
C ASN A 124 -16.68 21.12 15.87
N THR A 125 -16.96 19.87 15.47
CA THR A 125 -17.53 18.83 16.36
C THR A 125 -16.62 17.63 16.53
N LEU A 126 -15.59 17.53 15.69
CA LEU A 126 -14.69 16.38 15.50
C LEU A 126 -15.41 15.10 15.02
N ARG A 127 -16.72 15.15 14.73
CA ARG A 127 -17.50 13.98 14.32
C ARG A 127 -17.00 13.41 12.99
N PRO A 128 -17.06 12.08 12.79
CA PRO A 128 -16.68 11.47 11.52
C PRO A 128 -17.52 12.03 10.38
N MET A 129 -16.89 12.23 9.22
CA MET A 129 -17.55 12.72 8.03
C MET A 129 -18.63 11.73 7.54
N LYS A 130 -19.87 12.21 7.36
CA LYS A 130 -21.02 11.42 6.89
C LYS A 130 -20.96 11.19 5.37
N TYR A 131 -21.70 10.20 4.88
CA TYR A 131 -21.75 9.90 3.44
C TYR A 131 -22.18 11.11 2.59
N ASP A 132 -23.19 11.87 3.00
CA ASP A 132 -23.64 13.01 2.20
C ASP A 132 -22.55 14.09 2.04
N GLN A 133 -21.76 14.33 3.09
CA GLN A 133 -20.58 15.21 3.05
C GLN A 133 -19.48 14.61 2.14
N ILE A 134 -19.25 13.30 2.20
CA ILE A 134 -18.33 12.60 1.29
C ILE A 134 -18.78 12.76 -0.16
N ALA A 135 -20.07 12.57 -0.44
CA ALA A 135 -20.62 12.66 -1.78
C ALA A 135 -20.48 14.09 -2.35
N GLU A 136 -20.74 15.12 -1.55
CA GLU A 136 -20.51 16.52 -1.94
C GLU A 136 -19.02 16.80 -2.21
N LEU A 137 -18.12 16.30 -1.34
CA LEU A 137 -16.67 16.41 -1.52
C LEU A 137 -16.22 15.76 -2.83
N LEU A 138 -16.65 14.51 -3.09
CA LEU A 138 -16.29 13.79 -4.31
C LEU A 138 -16.81 14.49 -5.57
N ASN A 139 -18.07 14.97 -5.56
CA ASN A 139 -18.62 15.71 -6.70
C ASN A 139 -17.85 17.01 -6.97
N SER A 140 -17.53 17.74 -5.92
CA SER A 140 -16.79 19.00 -6.01
C SER A 140 -15.35 18.80 -6.49
N ILE A 141 -14.66 17.75 -6.03
CA ILE A 141 -13.33 17.37 -6.54
C ILE A 141 -13.42 16.98 -8.02
N ALA A 142 -14.43 16.17 -8.40
CA ALA A 142 -14.64 15.75 -9.79
C ALA A 142 -14.77 16.95 -10.73
N GLU A 143 -15.58 17.93 -10.34
CA GLU A 143 -15.89 19.11 -11.15
C GLU A 143 -14.74 20.11 -11.17
N ARG A 144 -14.06 20.34 -10.04
CA ARG A 144 -12.99 21.33 -9.91
C ARG A 144 -11.65 20.85 -10.49
N PHE A 145 -11.37 19.54 -10.41
CA PHE A 145 -10.07 18.97 -10.76
C PHE A 145 -10.16 17.88 -11.84
N GLU A 146 -11.30 17.78 -12.53
CA GLU A 146 -11.49 16.92 -13.70
C GLU A 146 -11.26 15.43 -13.42
N TRP A 147 -11.91 14.92 -12.37
CA TRP A 147 -11.95 13.47 -12.12
C TRP A 147 -13.26 12.86 -12.63
N GLU A 148 -13.19 11.63 -13.12
CA GLU A 148 -14.35 10.84 -13.51
C GLU A 148 -15.04 10.28 -12.27
N LYS A 149 -16.38 10.42 -12.20
CA LYS A 149 -17.19 9.92 -11.08
C LYS A 149 -17.33 8.40 -11.14
N VAL A 150 -17.05 7.72 -10.04
CA VAL A 150 -17.25 6.27 -9.90
C VAL A 150 -18.52 6.02 -9.09
N MET A 151 -19.46 5.29 -9.69
CA MET A 151 -20.81 5.08 -9.15
C MET A 151 -21.06 3.62 -8.76
N GLU A 152 -21.80 3.41 -7.68
CA GLU A 152 -22.47 2.13 -7.38
C GLU A 152 -23.97 2.42 -7.25
N GLY A 153 -24.75 1.97 -8.24
CA GLY A 153 -26.13 2.42 -8.39
C GLY A 153 -26.20 3.94 -8.60
N ASP A 154 -26.98 4.63 -7.76
CA ASP A 154 -27.13 6.09 -7.76
C ASP A 154 -26.12 6.81 -6.86
N LYS A 155 -25.22 6.08 -6.20
CA LYS A 155 -24.29 6.60 -5.19
C LYS A 155 -22.90 6.80 -5.79
N ILE A 156 -22.37 8.02 -5.69
CA ILE A 156 -20.94 8.25 -5.94
C ILE A 156 -20.14 7.63 -4.79
N ILE A 157 -19.16 6.79 -5.13
CA ILE A 157 -18.36 6.02 -4.16
C ILE A 157 -16.85 6.18 -4.37
N GLY A 158 -16.45 6.99 -5.35
CA GLY A 158 -15.06 7.23 -5.68
C GLY A 158 -14.89 8.10 -6.91
N LEU A 159 -13.62 8.31 -7.27
CA LEU A 159 -13.21 9.07 -8.45
C LEU A 159 -12.08 8.36 -9.18
N LYS A 160 -11.92 8.64 -10.46
CA LYS A 160 -10.78 8.14 -11.26
C LYS A 160 -10.18 9.25 -12.12
N GLN A 161 -8.86 9.31 -12.18
CA GLN A 161 -8.13 10.20 -13.08
C GLN A 161 -6.86 9.51 -13.59
N GLY A 162 -6.88 9.11 -14.86
CA GLY A 162 -5.80 8.33 -15.45
C GLY A 162 -5.59 7.00 -14.71
N LYS A 163 -4.44 6.86 -14.03
CA LYS A 163 -4.08 5.68 -13.23
C LYS A 163 -4.28 5.87 -11.72
N GLN A 164 -4.78 7.03 -11.30
CA GLN A 164 -5.13 7.29 -9.92
C GLN A 164 -6.61 6.99 -9.68
N SER A 165 -6.94 6.56 -8.48
CA SER A 165 -8.33 6.46 -8.02
C SER A 165 -8.47 6.94 -6.59
N ILE A 166 -9.60 7.57 -6.31
CA ILE A 166 -10.06 7.87 -4.96
C ILE A 166 -11.18 6.88 -4.64
N SER A 167 -11.11 6.24 -3.48
CA SER A 167 -12.03 5.20 -3.02
C SER A 167 -12.45 5.48 -1.58
N LEU A 168 -13.51 4.81 -1.14
CA LEU A 168 -14.01 4.86 0.22
C LEU A 168 -13.94 3.48 0.85
N GLU A 169 -13.32 3.41 2.02
CA GLU A 169 -13.35 2.25 2.92
C GLU A 169 -14.67 2.20 3.73
N PRO A 170 -14.98 1.09 4.43
CA PRO A 170 -16.30 0.88 5.03
C PRO A 170 -16.79 1.97 5.97
N GLY A 171 -15.88 2.58 6.74
CA GLY A 171 -16.16 3.67 7.69
C GLY A 171 -16.11 5.07 7.10
N GLY A 172 -15.97 5.20 5.78
CA GLY A 172 -15.80 6.48 5.10
C GLY A 172 -14.37 7.02 5.13
N GLN A 173 -13.38 6.20 5.49
CA GLN A 173 -11.97 6.56 5.32
C GLN A 173 -11.72 6.82 3.84
N PHE A 174 -11.08 7.95 3.55
CA PHE A 174 -10.98 8.49 2.20
C PHE A 174 -9.61 8.16 1.62
N GLU A 175 -9.59 7.20 0.71
CA GLU A 175 -8.38 6.61 0.18
C GLU A 175 -7.94 7.27 -1.12
N LEU A 176 -6.63 7.41 -1.29
CA LEU A 176 -5.99 7.54 -2.60
C LEU A 176 -5.29 6.23 -2.90
N SER A 177 -5.56 5.66 -4.07
CA SER A 177 -4.62 4.78 -4.75
C SER A 177 -3.91 5.54 -5.86
N GLY A 178 -2.61 5.75 -5.66
CA GLY A 178 -1.72 6.45 -6.58
C GLY A 178 -1.40 5.68 -7.85
N ALA A 179 -0.86 6.38 -8.83
CA ALA A 179 -0.38 5.76 -10.05
C ALA A 179 0.89 4.91 -9.80
N PRO A 180 1.21 3.95 -10.68
CA PRO A 180 2.51 3.29 -10.67
C PRO A 180 3.61 4.24 -11.19
N LEU A 181 4.38 4.82 -10.27
CA LEU A 181 5.38 5.87 -10.54
C LEU A 181 6.82 5.33 -10.54
N GLU A 182 7.75 6.06 -11.12
CA GLU A 182 9.15 5.61 -11.27
C GLU A 182 10.03 6.02 -10.09
N THR A 183 9.78 7.21 -9.54
CA THR A 183 10.58 7.81 -8.47
C THR A 183 9.72 8.22 -7.28
N LEU A 184 10.31 8.21 -6.10
CA LEU A 184 9.69 8.64 -4.85
C LEU A 184 9.42 10.15 -4.83
N HIS A 185 10.14 10.93 -5.65
CA HIS A 185 9.82 12.34 -5.90
C HIS A 185 8.45 12.49 -6.55
N GLN A 186 8.15 11.65 -7.56
CA GLN A 186 6.82 11.61 -8.17
C GLN A 186 5.77 11.15 -7.17
N THR A 187 6.06 10.10 -6.39
CA THR A 187 5.15 9.61 -5.34
C THR A 187 4.78 10.72 -4.35
N CYS A 188 5.78 11.44 -3.83
CA CYS A 188 5.51 12.51 -2.87
C CYS A 188 4.81 13.72 -3.52
N ALA A 189 5.10 14.02 -4.79
CA ALA A 189 4.36 15.04 -5.53
C ALA A 189 2.87 14.65 -5.73
N GLU A 190 2.59 13.38 -6.00
CA GLU A 190 1.23 12.84 -6.13
C GLU A 190 0.45 12.93 -4.81
N VAL A 191 1.07 12.51 -3.69
CA VAL A 191 0.51 12.67 -2.34
C VAL A 191 0.16 14.13 -2.06
N ASN A 192 1.09 15.06 -2.33
CA ASN A 192 0.85 16.49 -2.10
C ASN A 192 -0.25 17.05 -3.02
N SER A 193 -0.31 16.61 -4.28
CA SER A 193 -1.38 17.02 -5.21
C SER A 193 -2.75 16.59 -4.70
N HIS A 194 -2.88 15.33 -4.28
CA HIS A 194 -4.12 14.81 -3.72
C HIS A 194 -4.53 15.57 -2.45
N LEU A 195 -3.61 15.74 -1.48
CA LEU A 195 -3.89 16.45 -0.24
C LEU A 195 -4.32 17.90 -0.50
N TYR A 196 -3.67 18.59 -1.43
CA TYR A 196 -4.06 19.94 -1.85
C TYR A 196 -5.48 19.97 -2.40
N GLN A 197 -5.82 19.09 -3.34
CA GLN A 197 -7.15 19.05 -3.97
C GLN A 197 -8.25 18.76 -2.94
N VAL A 198 -8.00 17.79 -2.06
CA VAL A 198 -8.96 17.45 -0.99
C VAL A 198 -9.15 18.62 -0.04
N LYS A 199 -8.07 19.25 0.45
CA LYS A 199 -8.15 20.40 1.37
C LYS A 199 -8.87 21.60 0.75
N ALA A 200 -8.55 21.92 -0.51
CA ALA A 200 -9.14 23.06 -1.21
C ALA A 200 -10.67 23.01 -1.28
N VAL A 201 -11.28 21.82 -1.27
CA VAL A 201 -12.73 21.63 -1.23
C VAL A 201 -13.22 21.44 0.22
N ALA A 202 -12.54 20.59 0.99
CA ALA A 202 -12.98 20.21 2.33
C ALA A 202 -12.99 21.39 3.32
N GLU A 203 -12.07 22.34 3.20
CA GLU A 203 -12.03 23.53 4.06
C GLU A 203 -13.27 24.42 3.88
N GLU A 204 -13.79 24.54 2.65
CA GLU A 204 -15.03 25.26 2.34
C GLU A 204 -16.25 24.60 3.01
N MET A 205 -16.17 23.30 3.25
CA MET A 205 -17.20 22.48 3.89
C MET A 205 -17.05 22.38 5.42
N GLY A 206 -16.00 22.97 6.00
CA GLY A 206 -15.66 22.80 7.41
C GLY A 206 -15.23 21.37 7.77
N ILE A 207 -14.62 20.65 6.82
CA ILE A 207 -14.11 19.29 6.98
C ILE A 207 -12.58 19.28 7.04
N GLY A 208 -12.03 18.57 8.02
CA GLY A 208 -10.60 18.26 8.13
C GLY A 208 -10.30 16.79 7.85
N PHE A 209 -9.03 16.47 7.64
CA PHE A 209 -8.56 15.09 7.48
C PHE A 209 -7.43 14.76 8.45
N LEU A 210 -7.57 13.62 9.15
CA LEU A 210 -6.66 13.15 10.17
C LEU A 210 -5.82 11.96 9.67
N GLY A 211 -4.49 12.04 9.84
CA GLY A 211 -3.55 10.97 9.54
C GLY A 211 -3.16 10.14 10.77
N MET A 212 -3.87 9.04 11.03
CA MET A 212 -3.61 8.11 12.14
C MET A 212 -3.87 6.66 11.75
N GLY A 213 -3.34 5.70 12.52
CA GLY A 213 -3.63 4.28 12.30
C GLY A 213 -5.04 3.86 12.71
N PHE A 214 -5.62 4.54 13.70
CA PHE A 214 -6.92 4.20 14.30
C PHE A 214 -7.68 5.45 14.73
N GLN A 215 -9.01 5.43 14.63
CA GLN A 215 -9.90 6.52 15.06
C GLN A 215 -9.77 6.78 16.58
N PRO A 216 -9.22 7.94 17.01
CA PRO A 216 -8.82 8.14 18.40
C PRO A 216 -9.98 8.46 19.36
N LYS A 217 -11.13 8.95 18.86
CA LYS A 217 -12.17 9.58 19.70
C LYS A 217 -13.50 8.84 19.70
N TRP A 218 -13.93 8.31 18.57
CA TRP A 218 -15.31 7.82 18.39
C TRP A 218 -15.44 6.30 18.57
N ARG A 219 -16.59 5.88 19.10
CA ARG A 219 -16.92 4.45 19.28
C ARG A 219 -17.25 3.84 17.92
N ARG A 220 -17.22 2.51 17.83
CA ARG A 220 -17.57 1.78 16.60
C ARG A 220 -18.95 2.16 16.05
N GLU A 221 -19.94 2.36 16.93
CA GLU A 221 -21.32 2.73 16.57
C GLU A 221 -21.49 4.19 16.12
N ASP A 222 -20.49 5.05 16.38
CA ASP A 222 -20.50 6.45 15.96
C ASP A 222 -19.98 6.61 14.51
N ILE A 223 -19.50 5.55 13.88
CA ILE A 223 -18.89 5.59 12.53
C ILE A 223 -19.95 5.38 11.44
N PRO A 224 -20.06 6.29 10.46
CA PRO A 224 -20.92 6.10 9.29
C PRO A 224 -20.52 4.86 8.48
N ILE A 225 -21.49 4.25 7.80
CA ILE A 225 -21.24 3.09 6.94
C ILE A 225 -21.45 3.51 5.50
N MET A 226 -20.46 3.26 4.65
CA MET A 226 -20.53 3.61 3.22
C MET A 226 -21.50 2.70 2.47
N PRO A 227 -22.30 3.24 1.53
CA PRO A 227 -23.33 2.49 0.81
C PRO A 227 -22.73 1.63 -0.32
N LYS A 228 -21.93 0.62 0.03
CA LYS A 228 -21.30 -0.33 -0.89
C LYS A 228 -21.69 -1.75 -0.51
N GLY A 229 -22.35 -2.49 -1.41
CA GLY A 229 -22.94 -3.79 -1.13
C GLY A 229 -21.94 -4.84 -0.64
N ARG A 230 -20.68 -4.79 -1.10
CA ARG A 230 -19.61 -5.67 -0.59
C ARG A 230 -19.35 -5.50 0.91
N TYR A 231 -19.54 -4.30 1.45
CA TYR A 231 -19.28 -4.02 2.87
C TYR A 231 -20.38 -4.57 3.77
N ASP A 232 -21.60 -4.72 3.29
CA ASP A 232 -22.67 -5.37 4.04
C ASP A 232 -22.39 -6.86 4.25
N ILE A 233 -21.91 -7.55 3.21
CA ILE A 233 -21.49 -8.96 3.30
C ILE A 233 -20.36 -9.09 4.33
N MET A 234 -19.30 -8.28 4.21
CA MET A 234 -18.17 -8.31 5.13
C MET A 234 -18.57 -7.99 6.57
N ARG A 235 -19.39 -6.96 6.81
CA ARG A 235 -19.87 -6.60 8.16
C ARG A 235 -20.69 -7.72 8.80
N ASN A 236 -21.50 -8.44 8.04
CA ASN A 236 -22.22 -9.61 8.53
C ASN A 236 -21.29 -10.80 8.81
N TYR A 237 -20.18 -10.92 8.08
CA TYR A 237 -19.24 -12.02 8.22
C TYR A 237 -18.25 -11.84 9.36
N MET A 238 -17.67 -10.64 9.55
CA MET A 238 -16.58 -10.40 10.51
C MET A 238 -16.86 -10.94 11.93
N PRO A 239 -18.06 -10.73 12.53
CA PRO A 239 -18.35 -11.26 13.87
C PRO A 239 -18.29 -12.79 13.99
N LYS A 240 -18.31 -13.52 12.88
CA LYS A 240 -18.25 -15.00 12.84
C LYS A 240 -16.81 -15.51 12.92
N VAL A 241 -15.80 -14.67 12.68
CA VAL A 241 -14.40 -15.07 12.53
C VAL A 241 -13.41 -14.33 13.44
N GLY A 242 -13.82 -13.23 14.06
CA GLY A 242 -13.00 -12.46 15.00
C GLY A 242 -13.80 -11.35 15.69
N SER A 243 -13.29 -10.79 16.78
CA SER A 243 -13.99 -9.72 17.53
C SER A 243 -13.63 -8.30 17.04
N LEU A 244 -12.50 -8.17 16.34
CA LEU A 244 -11.94 -6.89 15.90
C LEU A 244 -12.11 -6.60 14.40
N GLY A 245 -12.62 -7.56 13.61
CA GLY A 245 -12.79 -7.37 12.16
C GLY A 245 -13.69 -6.19 11.77
N LEU A 246 -14.69 -5.85 12.58
CA LEU A 246 -15.50 -4.64 12.36
C LEU A 246 -14.73 -3.34 12.63
N ASP A 247 -13.78 -3.35 13.57
CA ASP A 247 -12.92 -2.19 13.83
C ASP A 247 -11.87 -2.01 12.75
N MET A 248 -11.35 -3.10 12.18
CA MET A 248 -10.52 -3.04 10.98
C MET A 248 -11.24 -2.26 9.88
N MET A 249 -12.47 -2.66 9.57
CA MET A 249 -13.28 -2.07 8.52
C MET A 249 -13.60 -0.58 8.76
N LEU A 250 -13.98 -0.22 9.99
CA LEU A 250 -14.60 1.09 10.26
C LEU A 250 -13.63 2.12 10.87
N ARG A 251 -12.59 1.65 11.59
CA ARG A 251 -11.81 2.51 12.49
C ARG A 251 -10.32 2.50 12.20
N THR A 252 -9.83 1.84 11.15
CA THR A 252 -8.39 1.87 10.80
C THR A 252 -8.09 2.69 9.54
N CYS A 253 -6.87 3.22 9.45
CA CYS A 253 -6.29 3.80 8.23
C CYS A 253 -4.85 3.28 8.04
N THR A 254 -4.45 2.99 6.81
CA THR A 254 -3.09 2.56 6.46
C THR A 254 -2.40 3.52 5.49
N VAL A 255 -1.08 3.39 5.39
CA VAL A 255 -0.34 3.70 4.16
C VAL A 255 0.34 2.41 3.70
N GLN A 256 0.23 2.10 2.41
CA GLN A 256 0.80 0.91 1.79
C GLN A 256 1.55 1.26 0.51
N VAL A 257 2.49 0.39 0.14
CA VAL A 257 3.23 0.49 -1.13
C VAL A 257 3.10 -0.81 -1.90
N ASN A 258 2.93 -0.65 -3.22
CA ASN A 258 2.77 -1.71 -4.20
C ASN A 258 4.04 -1.77 -5.05
N LEU A 259 4.70 -2.93 -5.04
CA LEU A 259 6.01 -3.13 -5.67
C LEU A 259 6.02 -4.35 -6.59
N ASP A 260 6.82 -4.27 -7.64
CA ASP A 260 6.96 -5.26 -8.69
C ASP A 260 8.06 -6.28 -8.40
N PHE A 261 7.93 -7.44 -9.04
CA PHE A 261 8.94 -8.49 -9.09
C PHE A 261 9.22 -8.88 -10.54
N SER A 262 10.40 -9.45 -10.79
CA SER A 262 10.88 -9.81 -12.14
C SER A 262 10.72 -11.27 -12.51
N SER A 263 10.61 -12.13 -11.51
CA SER A 263 10.50 -13.57 -11.65
C SER A 263 9.90 -14.17 -10.37
N GLU A 264 9.58 -15.46 -10.40
CA GLU A 264 9.18 -16.18 -9.19
C GLU A 264 10.28 -16.16 -8.12
N ALA A 265 11.55 -16.33 -8.50
CA ALA A 265 12.67 -16.29 -7.56
C ALA A 265 12.81 -14.92 -6.88
N ASP A 266 12.68 -13.83 -7.64
CA ASP A 266 12.68 -12.46 -7.10
C ASP A 266 11.44 -12.20 -6.22
N MET A 267 10.27 -12.71 -6.61
CA MET A 267 9.05 -12.65 -5.81
C MET A 267 9.27 -13.34 -4.45
N ILE A 268 9.78 -14.57 -4.43
CA ILE A 268 10.04 -15.31 -3.17
C ILE A 268 10.99 -14.52 -2.25
N ARG A 269 12.10 -13.99 -2.79
CA ARG A 269 13.08 -13.19 -2.05
C ARG A 269 12.43 -11.95 -1.42
N LYS A 270 11.71 -11.15 -2.22
CA LYS A 270 11.01 -9.95 -1.76
C LYS A 270 9.91 -10.27 -0.74
N PHE A 271 9.19 -11.37 -0.92
CA PHE A 271 8.12 -11.77 -0.02
C PHE A 271 8.68 -12.16 1.35
N ARG A 272 9.76 -12.94 1.38
CA ARG A 272 10.44 -13.34 2.63
C ARG A 272 10.99 -12.13 3.39
N VAL A 273 11.67 -11.20 2.71
CA VAL A 273 12.16 -9.95 3.33
C VAL A 273 10.99 -9.08 3.79
N GLY A 274 9.97 -8.90 2.97
CA GLY A 274 8.78 -8.14 3.31
C GLY A 274 8.12 -8.66 4.59
N LEU A 275 7.84 -9.96 4.67
CA LEU A 275 7.25 -10.58 5.86
C LEU A 275 8.17 -10.48 7.07
N ALA A 276 9.47 -10.79 6.93
CA ALA A 276 10.39 -10.77 8.06
C ALA A 276 10.53 -9.35 8.64
N LEU A 277 10.63 -8.33 7.80
CA LEU A 277 10.83 -6.94 8.23
C LEU A 277 9.52 -6.17 8.45
N GLN A 278 8.35 -6.75 8.17
CA GLN A 278 7.07 -6.07 8.36
C GLN A 278 6.87 -5.54 9.78
N PRO A 279 7.18 -6.31 10.85
CA PRO A 279 7.06 -5.79 12.21
C PRO A 279 7.98 -4.58 12.48
N ILE A 280 9.11 -4.44 11.78
CA ILE A 280 9.95 -3.25 11.89
C ILE A 280 9.24 -2.05 11.26
N ALA A 281 8.65 -2.20 10.08
CA ALA A 281 7.82 -1.14 9.49
C ALA A 281 6.63 -0.80 10.40
N THR A 282 5.94 -1.78 10.98
CA THR A 282 4.87 -1.52 11.96
C THR A 282 5.37 -0.71 13.14
N ALA A 283 6.56 -1.02 13.70
CA ALA A 283 7.13 -0.27 14.81
C ALA A 283 7.49 1.18 14.42
N LEU A 284 8.12 1.38 13.26
CA LEU A 284 8.53 2.70 12.77
C LEU A 284 7.35 3.63 12.49
N PHE A 285 6.23 3.04 12.06
CA PHE A 285 5.03 3.77 11.66
C PHE A 285 3.92 3.74 12.70
N ALA A 286 4.09 3.09 13.86
CA ALA A 286 3.07 2.97 14.90
C ALA A 286 2.49 4.33 15.31
N ASN A 287 1.18 4.52 15.11
CA ASN A 287 0.52 5.82 15.18
C ASN A 287 -0.96 5.69 15.60
N SER A 288 -1.27 4.77 16.51
CA SER A 288 -2.65 4.52 16.97
C SER A 288 -2.79 4.18 18.47
N PRO A 289 -2.33 5.07 19.39
CA PRO A 289 -2.33 4.79 20.82
C PRO A 289 -3.65 5.09 21.55
N PHE A 290 -4.65 5.65 20.87
CA PHE A 290 -5.90 6.08 21.50
C PHE A 290 -7.10 5.29 20.99
N THR A 291 -8.04 5.00 21.89
CA THR A 291 -9.37 4.48 21.58
C THR A 291 -10.38 5.25 22.44
N GLU A 292 -11.43 5.78 21.81
CA GLU A 292 -12.57 6.39 22.52
C GLU A 292 -12.15 7.50 23.51
N GLY A 293 -11.14 8.27 23.12
CA GLY A 293 -10.62 9.41 23.88
C GLY A 293 -9.59 9.07 24.95
N LYS A 294 -9.11 7.83 25.03
CA LYS A 294 -8.15 7.38 26.05
C LYS A 294 -7.01 6.53 25.48
N PRO A 295 -5.82 6.52 26.11
CA PRO A 295 -4.77 5.56 25.81
C PRO A 295 -5.29 4.13 25.90
N ASN A 296 -5.00 3.31 24.88
CA ASN A 296 -5.57 1.96 24.75
C ASN A 296 -4.58 0.83 25.13
N GLY A 297 -3.36 1.17 25.54
CA GLY A 297 -2.33 0.21 25.92
C GLY A 297 -1.47 -0.31 24.76
N PHE A 298 -1.69 0.19 23.54
CA PHE A 298 -0.93 -0.15 22.35
C PHE A 298 -0.24 1.09 21.77
N LEU A 299 0.80 0.86 20.98
CA LEU A 299 1.40 1.87 20.09
C LEU A 299 0.80 1.79 18.69
N SER A 300 0.49 0.57 18.22
CA SER A 300 -0.34 0.35 17.03
C SER A 300 -1.54 -0.53 17.37
N MET A 301 -2.64 0.07 17.81
CA MET A 301 -3.93 -0.61 17.95
C MET A 301 -4.40 -1.18 16.61
N ARG A 302 -4.12 -0.46 15.51
CA ARG A 302 -4.40 -0.95 14.15
C ARG A 302 -3.76 -2.32 13.90
N SER A 303 -2.46 -2.47 14.16
CA SER A 303 -1.78 -3.74 13.92
C SER A 303 -2.30 -4.85 14.85
N HIS A 304 -2.64 -4.53 16.10
CA HIS A 304 -3.29 -5.49 17.00
C HIS A 304 -4.65 -5.99 16.47
N ILE A 305 -5.48 -5.09 15.91
CA ILE A 305 -6.78 -5.43 15.32
C ILE A 305 -6.66 -6.51 14.23
N TRP A 306 -5.60 -6.44 13.41
CA TRP A 306 -5.33 -7.45 12.38
C TRP A 306 -4.99 -8.84 12.93
N THR A 307 -4.73 -9.00 14.24
CA THR A 307 -4.51 -10.31 14.87
C THR A 307 -5.80 -11.04 15.25
N ASP A 308 -6.92 -10.33 15.34
CA ASP A 308 -8.25 -10.88 15.68
C ASP A 308 -9.33 -10.42 14.68
N THR A 309 -8.93 -10.27 13.42
CA THR A 309 -9.83 -9.93 12.31
C THR A 309 -10.41 -11.19 11.67
N ASP A 310 -9.55 -12.04 11.10
CA ASP A 310 -9.91 -13.33 10.51
C ASP A 310 -8.61 -14.14 10.28
N LYS A 311 -8.46 -15.26 10.99
CA LYS A 311 -7.26 -16.10 10.93
C LYS A 311 -7.00 -16.74 9.56
N ASP A 312 -8.02 -16.89 8.70
CA ASP A 312 -7.88 -17.59 7.43
C ASP A 312 -7.21 -16.71 6.36
N ARG A 313 -7.28 -15.38 6.54
CA ARG A 313 -6.83 -14.40 5.54
C ARG A 313 -5.81 -13.40 6.07
N THR A 314 -5.27 -13.57 7.27
CA THR A 314 -4.33 -12.62 7.90
C THR A 314 -3.04 -13.32 8.37
N GLY A 315 -2.05 -12.54 8.80
CA GLY A 315 -0.88 -13.04 9.51
C GLY A 315 0.42 -13.09 8.68
N MET A 316 1.41 -13.79 9.24
CA MET A 316 2.80 -13.84 8.76
C MET A 316 3.06 -14.88 7.66
N LEU A 317 2.05 -15.66 7.25
CA LEU A 317 2.14 -16.70 6.22
C LEU A 317 3.44 -17.54 6.32
N PRO A 318 3.64 -18.32 7.40
CA PRO A 318 4.93 -18.99 7.66
C PRO A 318 5.39 -19.90 6.52
N PHE A 319 4.45 -20.46 5.74
CA PHE A 319 4.74 -21.31 4.58
C PHE A 319 5.52 -20.59 3.46
N VAL A 320 5.56 -19.25 3.45
CA VAL A 320 6.40 -18.47 2.50
C VAL A 320 7.90 -18.73 2.70
N PHE A 321 8.29 -19.21 3.88
CA PHE A 321 9.67 -19.54 4.23
C PHE A 321 10.02 -21.01 3.98
N ASP A 322 9.07 -21.84 3.55
CA ASP A 322 9.35 -23.23 3.16
C ASP A 322 10.10 -23.26 1.83
N ASP A 323 10.95 -24.29 1.63
CA ASP A 323 11.70 -24.47 0.38
C ASP A 323 10.80 -24.70 -0.84
N SER A 324 9.57 -25.20 -0.62
CA SER A 324 8.57 -25.43 -1.66
C SER A 324 7.85 -24.16 -2.13
N PHE A 325 8.05 -23.02 -1.46
CA PHE A 325 7.25 -21.84 -1.72
C PHE A 325 7.49 -21.25 -3.12
N GLY A 326 6.40 -20.92 -3.80
CA GLY A 326 6.33 -20.27 -5.11
C GLY A 326 4.91 -19.78 -5.38
N PHE A 327 4.63 -19.36 -6.63
CA PHE A 327 3.29 -18.93 -7.04
C PHE A 327 2.25 -20.03 -6.82
N GLU A 328 2.62 -21.28 -7.10
CA GLU A 328 1.80 -22.48 -6.95
C GLU A 328 1.26 -22.62 -5.52
N GLN A 329 2.14 -22.57 -4.50
CA GLN A 329 1.72 -22.70 -3.10
C GLN A 329 0.88 -21.49 -2.64
N TYR A 330 1.14 -20.28 -3.17
CA TYR A 330 0.30 -19.12 -2.89
C TYR A 330 -1.10 -19.23 -3.51
N VAL A 331 -1.21 -19.78 -4.73
CA VAL A 331 -2.50 -20.06 -5.37
C VAL A 331 -3.28 -21.10 -4.55
N ASP A 332 -2.65 -22.16 -4.07
CA ASP A 332 -3.34 -23.14 -3.22
C ASP A 332 -3.84 -22.52 -1.92
N TYR A 333 -3.00 -21.72 -1.25
CA TYR A 333 -3.42 -20.95 -0.09
C TYR A 333 -4.66 -20.11 -0.40
N ALA A 334 -4.61 -19.30 -1.47
CA ALA A 334 -5.71 -18.42 -1.85
C ALA A 334 -6.96 -19.18 -2.29
N LEU A 335 -6.84 -20.33 -2.96
CA LEU A 335 -7.96 -21.20 -3.35
C LEU A 335 -8.79 -21.67 -2.14
N ASP A 336 -8.12 -21.86 -1.01
CA ASP A 336 -8.72 -22.40 0.22
C ASP A 336 -9.13 -21.32 1.24
N VAL A 337 -8.73 -20.06 1.05
CA VAL A 337 -9.30 -18.93 1.79
C VAL A 337 -10.80 -18.80 1.47
N PRO A 338 -11.70 -18.72 2.47
CA PRO A 338 -13.12 -18.52 2.22
C PRO A 338 -13.40 -17.22 1.45
N MET A 339 -14.27 -17.31 0.44
CA MET A 339 -14.70 -16.15 -0.36
C MET A 339 -15.59 -15.22 0.47
N TYR A 340 -15.65 -13.94 0.07
CA TYR A 340 -16.70 -13.02 0.52
C TYR A 340 -17.84 -12.93 -0.48
N PHE A 341 -17.52 -12.65 -1.73
CA PHE A 341 -18.54 -12.41 -2.74
C PHE A 341 -18.09 -12.85 -4.13
N ALA A 342 -19.06 -13.00 -5.02
CA ALA A 342 -18.89 -12.93 -6.46
C ALA A 342 -19.66 -11.72 -6.99
N TYR A 343 -19.19 -11.11 -8.09
CA TYR A 343 -19.88 -9.95 -8.68
C TYR A 343 -20.59 -10.36 -9.97
N ARG A 344 -21.91 -10.24 -10.00
CA ARG A 344 -22.76 -10.65 -11.14
C ARG A 344 -23.89 -9.67 -11.34
N ASN A 345 -24.14 -9.26 -12.59
CA ASN A 345 -25.25 -8.40 -12.97
C ASN A 345 -25.33 -7.13 -12.10
N ASN A 346 -24.18 -6.48 -11.92
CA ASN A 346 -23.99 -5.32 -11.04
C ASN A 346 -24.37 -5.53 -9.56
N LYS A 347 -24.33 -6.77 -9.06
CA LYS A 347 -24.65 -7.12 -7.66
C LYS A 347 -23.55 -7.97 -7.04
N TYR A 348 -23.35 -7.76 -5.74
CA TYR A 348 -22.52 -8.63 -4.92
C TYR A 348 -23.36 -9.80 -4.41
N VAL A 349 -22.97 -11.02 -4.80
CA VAL A 349 -23.57 -12.27 -4.32
C VAL A 349 -22.77 -12.74 -3.11
N ASP A 350 -23.41 -12.95 -1.96
CA ASP A 350 -22.78 -13.47 -0.75
C ASP A 350 -22.34 -14.93 -0.97
N CYS A 351 -21.03 -15.16 -0.90
CA CYS A 351 -20.42 -16.48 -1.04
C CYS A 351 -19.60 -16.84 0.20
N THR A 352 -19.94 -16.25 1.35
CA THR A 352 -19.30 -16.56 2.63
C THR A 352 -19.51 -18.02 3.03
N GLY A 353 -18.49 -18.62 3.66
CA GLY A 353 -18.48 -20.05 4.01
C GLY A 353 -18.20 -20.99 2.82
N MET A 354 -17.90 -20.45 1.64
CA MET A 354 -17.52 -21.19 0.44
C MET A 354 -16.10 -20.81 0.01
N THR A 355 -15.45 -21.63 -0.82
CA THR A 355 -14.06 -21.38 -1.27
C THR A 355 -13.95 -21.19 -2.77
N PHE A 356 -12.88 -20.52 -3.20
CA PHE A 356 -12.62 -20.36 -4.64
C PHE A 356 -12.31 -21.71 -5.30
N ARG A 357 -11.76 -22.68 -4.56
CA ARG A 357 -11.59 -24.06 -5.02
C ARG A 357 -12.92 -24.72 -5.41
N GLN A 358 -13.99 -24.48 -4.65
CA GLN A 358 -15.34 -24.94 -5.03
C GLN A 358 -15.83 -24.23 -6.30
N PHE A 359 -15.54 -22.93 -6.43
CA PHE A 359 -15.88 -22.16 -7.63
C PHE A 359 -15.19 -22.69 -8.88
N LEU A 360 -13.89 -22.92 -8.81
CA LEU A 360 -13.08 -23.47 -9.91
C LEU A 360 -13.63 -24.82 -10.41
N ALA A 361 -14.23 -25.61 -9.52
CA ALA A 361 -14.85 -26.89 -9.85
C ALA A 361 -16.31 -26.79 -10.34
N GLY A 362 -16.88 -25.58 -10.48
CA GLY A 362 -18.29 -25.37 -10.82
C GLY A 362 -19.26 -25.79 -9.71
N LYS A 363 -18.79 -25.87 -8.46
CA LYS A 363 -19.51 -26.40 -7.30
C LYS A 363 -19.79 -25.33 -6.24
N LEU A 364 -19.83 -24.05 -6.63
CA LEU A 364 -20.09 -22.95 -5.71
C LEU A 364 -21.60 -22.84 -5.42
N PRO A 365 -22.09 -23.10 -4.19
CA PRO A 365 -23.53 -23.14 -3.94
C PRO A 365 -24.26 -21.81 -4.16
N CYS A 366 -23.61 -20.65 -3.93
CA CYS A 366 -24.20 -19.33 -4.18
C CYS A 366 -24.43 -19.05 -5.68
N LEU A 367 -23.71 -19.75 -6.57
CA LEU A 367 -23.78 -19.63 -8.03
C LEU A 367 -23.73 -21.04 -8.69
N PRO A 368 -24.82 -21.81 -8.62
CA PRO A 368 -24.82 -23.22 -9.02
C PRO A 368 -24.43 -23.41 -10.49
N GLY A 369 -23.34 -24.17 -10.73
CA GLY A 369 -22.87 -24.51 -12.07
C GLY A 369 -22.09 -23.41 -12.79
N GLU A 370 -21.95 -22.22 -12.20
CA GLU A 370 -21.09 -21.18 -12.76
C GLU A 370 -19.60 -21.48 -12.52
N LEU A 371 -18.77 -21.00 -13.44
CA LEU A 371 -17.31 -21.09 -13.38
C LEU A 371 -16.70 -19.70 -13.18
N PRO A 372 -15.54 -19.59 -12.52
CA PRO A 372 -14.91 -18.31 -12.23
C PRO A 372 -14.29 -17.70 -13.49
N THR A 373 -14.19 -16.37 -13.48
CA THR A 373 -13.41 -15.56 -14.42
C THR A 373 -12.12 -15.06 -13.76
N TYR A 374 -11.21 -14.46 -14.55
CA TYR A 374 -10.05 -13.77 -13.96
C TYR A 374 -10.45 -12.56 -13.10
N ASN A 375 -11.60 -11.92 -13.39
CA ASN A 375 -12.13 -10.85 -12.54
C ASN A 375 -12.59 -11.40 -11.19
N ASP A 376 -13.20 -12.59 -11.14
CA ASP A 376 -13.53 -13.26 -9.88
C ASP A 376 -12.26 -13.60 -9.09
N TRP A 377 -11.21 -14.06 -9.77
CA TRP A 377 -9.92 -14.35 -9.14
C TRP A 377 -9.24 -13.11 -8.56
N GLU A 378 -9.16 -12.01 -9.33
CA GLU A 378 -8.62 -10.74 -8.82
C GLU A 378 -9.46 -10.21 -7.64
N ASN A 379 -10.80 -10.26 -7.75
CA ASN A 379 -11.69 -9.87 -6.66
C ASN A 379 -11.41 -10.70 -5.41
N HIS A 380 -11.27 -12.03 -5.53
CA HIS A 380 -10.97 -12.91 -4.40
C HIS A 380 -9.62 -12.59 -3.75
N LEU A 381 -8.55 -12.42 -4.54
CA LEU A 381 -7.23 -12.03 -4.05
C LEU A 381 -7.26 -10.71 -3.26
N THR A 382 -8.10 -9.74 -3.67
CA THR A 382 -8.25 -8.47 -2.93
C THR A 382 -8.92 -8.64 -1.56
N THR A 383 -9.54 -9.78 -1.27
CA THR A 383 -10.15 -10.08 0.03
C THR A 383 -9.20 -10.79 1.00
N ILE A 384 -7.98 -11.11 0.59
CA ILE A 384 -6.96 -11.69 1.45
C ILE A 384 -6.14 -10.54 2.07
N PHE A 385 -5.81 -10.59 3.36
CA PHE A 385 -5.20 -9.47 4.09
C PHE A 385 -4.00 -9.89 4.98
N PRO A 386 -2.99 -10.60 4.46
CA PRO A 386 -1.75 -10.88 5.19
C PRO A 386 -0.94 -9.60 5.45
N GLU A 387 0.10 -9.71 6.26
CA GLU A 387 1.05 -8.61 6.50
C GLU A 387 1.76 -8.14 5.21
N VAL A 388 2.01 -9.07 4.28
CA VAL A 388 2.44 -8.82 2.90
C VAL A 388 1.57 -9.64 1.96
N ARG A 389 0.98 -8.99 0.95
CA ARG A 389 0.05 -9.64 0.01
C ARG A 389 0.68 -9.77 -1.38
N LEU A 390 0.35 -10.87 -2.06
CA LEU A 390 0.76 -11.13 -3.43
C LEU A 390 -0.45 -11.11 -4.35
N LYS A 391 -0.36 -10.30 -5.40
CA LYS A 391 -1.20 -10.32 -6.61
C LYS A 391 -0.26 -10.36 -7.82
N ARG A 392 -0.57 -9.63 -8.89
CA ARG A 392 0.38 -9.34 -9.99
C ARG A 392 1.51 -8.37 -9.61
N TYR A 393 1.54 -7.98 -8.34
CA TYR A 393 2.50 -7.14 -7.65
C TYR A 393 2.43 -7.50 -6.17
N MET A 394 3.31 -6.95 -5.34
CA MET A 394 3.39 -7.22 -3.91
C MET A 394 3.01 -5.97 -3.11
N GLU A 395 2.29 -6.15 -2.01
CA GLU A 395 1.73 -5.04 -1.21
C GLU A 395 2.25 -5.13 0.23
N MET A 396 2.89 -4.05 0.71
CA MET A 396 3.36 -3.95 2.09
C MET A 396 2.31 -3.26 2.96
N ARG A 397 1.67 -4.02 3.87
CA ARG A 397 0.43 -3.63 4.55
C ARG A 397 0.57 -3.31 6.05
N GLY A 398 1.78 -3.34 6.61
CA GLY A 398 2.00 -3.27 8.05
C GLY A 398 1.84 -1.88 8.67
N ALA A 399 1.98 -0.80 7.89
CA ALA A 399 2.11 0.56 8.43
C ALA A 399 0.76 1.26 8.72
N ASP A 400 0.70 1.95 9.86
CA ASP A 400 -0.39 2.86 10.20
C ASP A 400 -0.37 4.10 9.30
N GLY A 401 -1.56 4.66 9.02
CA GLY A 401 -1.68 5.99 8.43
C GLY A 401 -1.00 7.08 9.29
N GLY A 402 -0.57 8.17 8.66
CA GLY A 402 0.20 9.22 9.33
C GLY A 402 0.35 10.49 8.50
N PRO A 403 0.96 11.56 9.05
CA PRO A 403 1.15 12.82 8.35
C PRO A 403 1.97 12.65 7.07
N TRP A 404 1.84 13.60 6.14
CA TRP A 404 2.34 13.50 4.76
C TRP A 404 3.81 13.06 4.62
N ARG A 405 4.70 13.49 5.54
CA ARG A 405 6.12 13.08 5.52
C ARG A 405 6.28 11.57 5.67
N ARG A 406 5.44 10.93 6.50
CA ARG A 406 5.41 9.47 6.67
C ARG A 406 4.74 8.78 5.49
N LEU A 407 3.73 9.41 4.86
CA LEU A 407 3.15 8.88 3.61
C LEU A 407 4.21 8.74 2.51
N CYS A 408 5.14 9.70 2.38
CA CYS A 408 6.25 9.61 1.44
C CYS A 408 7.40 8.69 1.93
N ALA A 409 7.57 8.52 3.24
CA ALA A 409 8.64 7.70 3.81
C ALA A 409 8.37 6.19 3.72
N LEU A 410 7.11 5.75 3.81
CA LEU A 410 6.75 4.33 3.71
C LEU A 410 7.18 3.70 2.37
N PRO A 411 6.81 4.24 1.20
CA PRO A 411 7.29 3.68 -0.06
C PRO A 411 8.81 3.80 -0.17
N ALA A 412 9.42 4.87 0.36
CA ALA A 412 10.88 5.03 0.34
C ALA A 412 11.60 3.92 1.12
N PHE A 413 11.06 3.53 2.27
CA PHE A 413 11.61 2.47 3.12
C PHE A 413 11.69 1.14 2.36
N TRP A 414 10.58 0.72 1.75
CA TRP A 414 10.52 -0.55 1.04
C TRP A 414 11.24 -0.54 -0.31
N VAL A 415 11.21 0.57 -1.05
CA VAL A 415 11.97 0.72 -2.29
C VAL A 415 13.47 0.61 -2.01
N GLY A 416 13.95 1.24 -0.94
CA GLY A 416 15.33 1.11 -0.50
C GLY A 416 15.73 -0.33 -0.21
N LEU A 417 14.86 -1.09 0.45
CA LEU A 417 15.14 -2.49 0.82
C LEU A 417 15.02 -3.49 -0.33
N LEU A 418 14.06 -3.28 -1.25
CA LEU A 418 13.63 -4.33 -2.18
C LEU A 418 14.04 -4.08 -3.63
N TYR A 419 14.37 -2.84 -4.02
CA TYR A 419 14.68 -2.50 -5.42
C TYR A 419 16.17 -2.39 -5.75
N ASP A 420 17.06 -2.65 -4.79
CA ASP A 420 18.49 -2.88 -5.03
C ASP A 420 18.85 -4.35 -4.70
N GLU A 421 19.57 -5.02 -5.58
CA GLU A 421 19.80 -6.47 -5.47
C GLU A 421 20.73 -6.82 -4.30
N ASP A 422 21.78 -6.03 -4.08
CA ASP A 422 22.72 -6.27 -2.99
C ASP A 422 22.08 -5.96 -1.64
N VAL A 423 21.24 -4.91 -1.57
CA VAL A 423 20.48 -4.59 -0.36
C VAL A 423 19.43 -5.66 -0.07
N LEU A 424 18.72 -6.15 -1.09
CA LEU A 424 17.78 -7.26 -0.93
C LEU A 424 18.49 -8.50 -0.40
N GLN A 425 19.68 -8.82 -0.91
CA GLN A 425 20.49 -9.92 -0.41
C GLN A 425 20.93 -9.70 1.04
N ALA A 426 21.42 -8.51 1.39
CA ALA A 426 21.82 -8.19 2.75
C ALA A 426 20.63 -8.28 3.74
N ALA A 427 19.43 -7.89 3.33
CA ALA A 427 18.21 -8.03 4.13
C ALA A 427 17.78 -9.50 4.31
N LEU A 428 17.97 -10.34 3.28
CA LEU A 428 17.81 -11.79 3.40
C LEU A 428 18.82 -12.36 4.40
N ASP A 429 20.09 -12.00 4.29
CA ASP A 429 21.15 -12.51 5.17
C ASP A 429 20.91 -12.10 6.63
N LEU A 430 20.47 -10.86 6.88
CA LEU A 430 20.09 -10.35 8.20
C LEU A 430 18.97 -11.15 8.87
N THR A 431 18.06 -11.71 8.07
CA THR A 431 16.85 -12.39 8.55
C THR A 431 16.87 -13.91 8.34
N ALA A 432 17.96 -14.44 7.79
CA ALA A 432 18.07 -15.84 7.36
C ALA A 432 17.91 -16.84 8.51
N ASP A 433 18.39 -16.50 9.71
CA ASP A 433 18.34 -17.35 10.89
C ASP A 433 17.14 -17.06 11.80
N TRP A 434 16.24 -16.16 11.40
CA TRP A 434 15.03 -15.87 12.18
C TRP A 434 14.09 -17.07 12.09
N THR A 435 13.66 -17.56 13.24
CA THR A 435 12.71 -18.68 13.32
C THR A 435 11.28 -18.22 13.00
N PRO A 436 10.38 -19.13 12.58
CA PRO A 436 8.96 -18.80 12.45
C PRO A 436 8.35 -18.24 13.74
N ALA A 437 8.77 -18.76 14.90
CA ALA A 437 8.31 -18.30 16.20
C ALA A 437 8.79 -16.88 16.52
N GLU A 438 10.02 -16.53 16.18
CA GLU A 438 10.55 -15.17 16.32
C GLU A 438 9.79 -14.16 15.45
N ARG A 439 9.54 -14.49 14.18
CA ARG A 439 8.74 -13.63 13.28
C ARG A 439 7.33 -13.38 13.81
N GLU A 440 6.66 -14.43 14.27
CA GLU A 440 5.32 -14.32 14.86
C GLU A 440 5.33 -13.58 16.21
N MET A 441 6.37 -13.77 17.02
CA MET A 441 6.56 -13.03 18.28
C MET A 441 6.68 -11.53 18.01
N LEU A 442 7.52 -11.14 17.05
CA LEU A 442 7.67 -9.73 16.66
C LEU A 442 6.34 -9.13 16.20
N ARG A 443 5.59 -9.84 15.33
CA ARG A 443 4.25 -9.40 14.90
C ARG A 443 3.31 -9.14 16.09
N LYS A 444 3.31 -10.03 17.10
CA LYS A 444 2.42 -9.91 18.26
C LYS A 444 2.86 -8.85 19.27
N LYS A 445 4.17 -8.62 19.42
CA LYS A 445 4.72 -7.76 20.49
C LYS A 445 4.93 -6.31 20.05
N VAL A 446 5.32 -6.08 18.80
CA VAL A 446 5.52 -4.73 18.24
C VAL A 446 4.32 -3.81 18.44
N PRO A 447 3.06 -4.24 18.25
CA PRO A 447 1.90 -3.39 18.49
C PRO A 447 1.85 -2.77 19.90
N VAL A 448 2.48 -3.41 20.89
CA VAL A 448 2.51 -2.95 22.29
C VAL A 448 3.79 -2.19 22.62
N THR A 449 4.95 -2.69 22.18
CA THR A 449 6.26 -2.19 22.64
C THR A 449 7.11 -1.52 21.56
N GLY A 450 6.65 -1.50 20.30
CA GLY A 450 7.33 -0.80 19.21
C GLY A 450 8.80 -1.22 19.06
N LEU A 451 9.69 -0.25 18.91
CA LEU A 451 11.14 -0.49 18.82
C LEU A 451 11.77 -0.94 20.16
N LYS A 452 11.06 -0.79 21.28
CA LYS A 452 11.48 -1.28 22.60
C LYS A 452 11.16 -2.77 22.82
N THR A 453 10.62 -3.46 21.82
CA THR A 453 10.41 -4.90 21.85
C THR A 453 11.74 -5.64 22.01
N PRO A 454 11.94 -6.48 23.03
CA PRO A 454 13.14 -7.31 23.14
C PRO A 454 13.25 -8.29 21.98
N PHE A 455 14.45 -8.41 21.41
CA PHE A 455 14.75 -9.36 20.34
C PHE A 455 16.17 -9.87 20.48
N ARG A 456 16.32 -11.17 20.75
CA ARG A 456 17.60 -11.85 20.99
C ARG A 456 18.42 -11.15 22.09
N ASP A 457 19.61 -10.68 21.76
CA ASP A 457 20.57 -10.04 22.66
C ASP A 457 20.33 -8.52 22.85
N GLY A 458 19.30 -7.96 22.23
CA GLY A 458 19.01 -6.53 22.32
C GLY A 458 17.54 -6.17 22.14
N LEU A 459 17.31 -5.00 21.57
CA LEU A 459 15.98 -4.48 21.24
C LEU A 459 15.79 -4.48 19.72
N LEU A 460 14.53 -4.52 19.28
CA LEU A 460 14.18 -4.37 17.87
C LEU A 460 14.71 -3.05 17.28
N LYS A 461 14.91 -2.02 18.11
CA LYS A 461 15.62 -0.78 17.75
C LYS A 461 16.96 -1.04 17.06
N HIS A 462 17.78 -1.96 17.57
CA HIS A 462 19.11 -2.22 17.01
C HIS A 462 19.01 -2.83 15.61
N VAL A 463 18.06 -3.75 15.41
CA VAL A 463 17.76 -4.28 14.07
C VAL A 463 17.24 -3.17 13.15
N ALA A 464 16.40 -2.27 13.65
CA ALA A 464 15.88 -1.16 12.87
C ALA A 464 16.97 -0.15 12.44
N GLU A 465 18.06 -0.01 13.20
CA GLU A 465 19.24 0.78 12.80
C GLU A 465 19.91 0.19 11.55
N ASP A 466 20.16 -1.12 11.56
CA ASP A 466 20.75 -1.81 10.41
C ASP A 466 19.82 -1.80 9.20
N VAL A 467 18.52 -2.06 9.41
CA VAL A 467 17.51 -2.05 8.34
C VAL A 467 17.34 -0.66 7.74
N LEU A 468 17.31 0.41 8.55
CA LEU A 468 17.21 1.77 8.02
C LEU A 468 18.47 2.17 7.25
N LYS A 469 19.64 1.71 7.68
CA LYS A 469 20.89 1.89 6.94
C LYS A 469 20.82 1.20 5.58
N LEU A 470 20.40 -0.07 5.53
CA LEU A 470 20.20 -0.82 4.28
C LEU A 470 19.22 -0.09 3.34
N ALA A 471 18.09 0.37 3.86
CA ALA A 471 17.11 1.13 3.08
C ALA A 471 17.71 2.42 2.48
N LYS A 472 18.50 3.17 3.26
CA LYS A 472 19.22 4.35 2.78
C LYS A 472 20.22 3.99 1.68
N ASP A 473 21.02 2.94 1.88
CA ASP A 473 22.02 2.49 0.90
C ASP A 473 21.36 2.13 -0.44
N GLY A 474 20.20 1.46 -0.42
CA GLY A 474 19.46 1.12 -1.64
C GLY A 474 18.90 2.34 -2.38
N LEU A 475 18.45 3.36 -1.65
CA LEU A 475 18.02 4.62 -2.27
C LEU A 475 19.19 5.44 -2.84
N GLU A 476 20.36 5.41 -2.19
CA GLU A 476 21.57 6.02 -2.73
C GLU A 476 22.03 5.33 -4.02
N ARG A 477 22.01 3.98 -4.05
CA ARG A 477 22.36 3.17 -5.23
C ARG A 477 21.43 3.37 -6.41
N ARG A 478 20.15 3.70 -6.16
CA ARG A 478 19.20 4.10 -7.22
C ARG A 478 19.59 5.40 -7.92
N GLY A 479 20.38 6.27 -7.28
CA GLY A 479 20.94 7.48 -7.90
C GLY A 479 19.97 8.65 -8.12
N TYR A 480 18.70 8.53 -7.69
CA TYR A 480 17.68 9.59 -7.82
C TYR A 480 17.69 10.61 -6.67
N LYS A 481 18.63 10.50 -5.70
CA LYS A 481 18.70 11.36 -4.50
C LYS A 481 17.43 11.31 -3.64
N GLU A 482 16.93 10.10 -3.40
CA GLU A 482 15.65 9.84 -2.71
C GLU A 482 15.82 9.56 -1.20
N ALA A 483 17.06 9.37 -0.70
CA ALA A 483 17.32 9.01 0.69
C ALA A 483 16.76 10.01 1.73
N GLY A 484 16.58 11.28 1.35
CA GLY A 484 15.99 12.30 2.19
C GLY A 484 14.55 12.01 2.63
N PHE A 485 13.80 11.16 1.91
CA PHE A 485 12.46 10.73 2.34
C PHE A 485 12.49 9.87 3.61
N LEU A 486 13.63 9.25 3.94
CA LEU A 486 13.82 8.47 5.17
C LEU A 486 14.18 9.33 6.39
N ASN A 487 14.31 10.65 6.24
CA ASN A 487 14.58 11.56 7.37
C ASN A 487 13.48 11.48 8.43
N ALA A 488 12.22 11.28 8.01
CA ALA A 488 11.09 11.11 8.92
C ALA A 488 11.20 9.87 9.83
N LEU A 489 11.96 8.85 9.44
CA LEU A 489 12.18 7.62 10.22
C LEU A 489 13.51 7.64 10.99
N THR A 490 14.44 8.50 10.59
CA THR A 490 15.78 8.56 11.18
C THR A 490 15.74 8.90 12.66
N GLU A 491 14.89 9.84 13.06
CA GLU A 491 14.76 10.21 14.47
C GLU A 491 14.11 9.11 15.30
N VAL A 492 13.07 8.45 14.77
CA VAL A 492 12.38 7.32 15.42
C VAL A 492 13.36 6.18 15.70
N VAL A 493 14.19 5.80 14.72
CA VAL A 493 15.21 4.76 14.89
C VAL A 493 16.29 5.19 15.90
N ARG A 494 16.77 6.44 15.79
CA ARG A 494 17.83 6.97 16.65
C ARG A 494 17.43 6.94 18.12
N THR A 495 16.22 7.40 18.45
CA THR A 495 15.72 7.48 19.83
C THR A 495 15.08 6.18 20.30
N GLY A 496 14.56 5.36 19.38
CA GLY A 496 13.72 4.20 19.72
C GLY A 496 12.32 4.59 20.18
N VAL A 497 11.89 5.84 19.92
CA VAL A 497 10.59 6.38 20.32
C VAL A 497 9.70 6.48 19.08
N THR A 498 8.61 5.73 19.09
CA THR A 498 7.62 5.68 18.00
C THR A 498 6.76 6.95 17.95
N PRO A 499 6.12 7.23 16.80
CA PRO A 499 5.15 8.34 16.73
C PRO A 499 4.04 8.26 17.78
N ALA A 500 3.51 7.06 18.03
CA ALA A 500 2.51 6.82 19.06
C ALA A 500 2.99 7.19 20.47
N GLU A 501 4.26 6.96 20.80
CA GLU A 501 4.82 7.37 22.08
C GLU A 501 4.90 8.90 22.21
N ASN A 502 5.29 9.61 21.14
CA ASN A 502 5.27 11.08 21.15
C ASN A 502 3.85 11.62 21.39
N LEU A 503 2.82 11.02 20.78
CA LEU A 503 1.42 11.40 21.01
C LEU A 503 0.99 11.11 22.46
N LEU A 504 1.44 10.00 23.05
CA LEU A 504 1.17 9.69 24.45
C LEU A 504 1.83 10.70 25.40
N GLU A 505 3.03 11.18 25.07
CA GLU A 505 3.69 12.25 25.82
C GLU A 505 2.90 13.56 25.73
N MET A 506 2.48 13.98 24.52
CA MET A 506 1.63 15.17 24.33
C MET A 506 0.29 15.05 25.07
N TYR A 507 -0.36 13.89 24.99
CA TYR A 507 -1.60 13.58 25.70
C TYR A 507 -1.46 13.76 27.21
N ASN A 508 -0.38 13.23 27.81
CA ASN A 508 -0.15 13.33 29.26
C ASN A 508 0.43 14.68 29.69
N GLY A 509 0.97 15.46 28.75
CA GLY A 509 1.52 16.79 28.97
C GLY A 509 0.55 17.89 28.53
N GLU A 510 0.92 18.59 27.46
CA GLU A 510 0.27 19.82 27.00
C GLU A 510 -1.20 19.68 26.60
N TRP A 511 -1.67 18.48 26.25
CA TRP A 511 -3.08 18.27 25.88
C TRP A 511 -3.99 18.03 27.08
N GLY A 512 -3.45 17.94 28.30
CA GLY A 512 -4.26 17.80 29.52
C GLY A 512 -5.16 16.57 29.51
N GLN A 513 -4.67 15.43 28.99
CA GLN A 513 -5.39 14.16 28.89
C GLN A 513 -6.67 14.21 28.03
N SER A 514 -6.67 15.07 27.01
CA SER A 514 -7.65 15.08 25.92
C SER A 514 -7.00 14.61 24.62
N VAL A 515 -7.75 13.86 23.81
CA VAL A 515 -7.31 13.51 22.44
C VAL A 515 -7.68 14.60 21.43
N ASP A 516 -8.54 15.56 21.78
CA ASP A 516 -9.06 16.55 20.81
C ASP A 516 -7.95 17.33 20.08
N PRO A 517 -6.83 17.72 20.72
CA PRO A 517 -5.72 18.37 20.02
C PRO A 517 -5.06 17.51 18.93
N VAL A 518 -5.23 16.18 18.92
CA VAL A 518 -4.69 15.32 17.85
C VAL A 518 -5.31 15.64 16.49
N PHE A 519 -6.54 16.17 16.47
CA PHE A 519 -7.23 16.62 15.26
C PHE A 519 -6.63 17.92 14.68
N GLN A 520 -5.74 18.58 15.42
CA GLN A 520 -4.94 19.71 14.94
C GLN A 520 -3.50 19.27 14.66
N GLU A 521 -2.89 18.52 15.58
CA GLU A 521 -1.50 18.04 15.47
C GLU A 521 -1.28 17.17 14.22
N LEU A 522 -2.25 16.31 13.90
CA LEU A 522 -2.17 15.37 12.77
C LEU A 522 -3.16 15.71 11.65
N LEU A 523 -3.59 16.97 11.57
CA LEU A 523 -4.34 17.52 10.44
C LEU A 523 -3.42 17.59 9.20
N TYR A 524 -3.91 17.12 8.03
CA TYR A 524 -3.16 17.22 6.77
C TYR A 524 -3.09 18.64 6.20
#